data_AF-A0A418AWW2-F1
#
_entry.id   AF-A0A418AWW2-F1
#
_cell.length_a   1.000
_cell.length_b   1.000
_cell.length_c   1.000
_cell.angle_alpha   90.00
_cell.angle_beta   90.00
_cell.angle_gamma   90.00
#
_symmetry.space_group_name_H-M   'P 1'
#
loop_
_entity.id
_entity.type
_entity.pdbx_description
1 polymer ?
#
loop_
_entity_poly.entity_id
_entity_poly.type
_entity_poly.pdbx_seq_one_letter_code
_entity_poly.pdbx_strand_id
1 'polypeptide(L)'
;MDAYEFKRDIVVGAENFRTGKTMAEKMVRYMEEKLRAKDAIVEKLRLKNATLKSQAQKIDAQLRQKEEMGDALHYIDFHQLQIENKQYVAKIEERNDELLKLKQTTGNTVQLLNSLKQKLNDLIDESVWLRAEIKTRMELNDKVRAELTAVTDDIARDSKGLHGLSANKAVDDSNDMPQILDFVGQKAEMYDLVQEVANYERKVEIAEMAAKKKARDQRLQQLQTQHVALG
;
A
#
# COMPACT_ATOMS: atom_id res chain seq x y z
N MET A 1 -14.31 108.46 32.60
CA MET A 1 -14.27 108.28 34.06
C MET A 1 -13.29 109.27 34.70
N ASP A 2 -12.03 109.31 34.26
CA ASP A 2 -11.00 110.26 34.76
C ASP A 2 -11.39 111.75 34.68
N ALA A 3 -12.07 112.18 33.61
CA ALA A 3 -12.48 113.58 33.47
C ALA A 3 -13.55 114.01 34.50
N TYR A 4 -14.42 113.06 34.91
CA TYR A 4 -15.44 113.31 35.93
C TYR A 4 -14.83 113.32 37.35
N GLU A 5 -13.87 112.42 37.63
CA GLU A 5 -13.10 112.44 38.88
C GLU A 5 -12.26 113.72 39.02
N PHE A 6 -11.56 114.14 37.97
CA PHE A 6 -10.77 115.37 37.98
C PHE A 6 -11.63 116.61 38.30
N LYS A 7 -12.80 116.71 37.65
CA LYS A 7 -13.73 117.83 37.90
C LYS A 7 -14.24 117.82 39.34
N ARG A 8 -14.57 116.64 39.88
CA ARG A 8 -15.07 116.50 41.26
C ARG A 8 -13.98 116.82 42.29
N ASP A 9 -12.81 116.21 42.15
CA ASP A 9 -11.82 116.17 43.24
C ASP A 9 -10.85 117.35 43.20
N ILE A 10 -10.61 117.92 42.00
CA ILE A 10 -9.69 119.06 41.81
C ILE A 10 -10.44 120.36 41.51
N VAL A 11 -11.31 120.38 40.49
CA VAL A 11 -11.95 121.64 40.07
C VAL A 11 -12.93 122.15 41.12
N VAL A 12 -13.68 121.26 41.77
CA VAL A 12 -14.64 121.61 42.83
C VAL A 12 -14.08 121.30 44.23
N GLY A 13 -13.44 120.14 44.41
CA GLY A 13 -12.99 119.66 45.73
C GLY A 13 -11.70 120.27 46.28
N ALA A 14 -10.92 120.98 45.45
CA ALA A 14 -9.63 121.54 45.84
C ALA A 14 -9.57 123.08 45.86
N GLU A 15 -10.71 123.77 45.75
CA GLU A 15 -10.76 125.23 45.84
C GLU A 15 -10.54 125.71 47.28
N ASN A 16 -9.69 126.71 47.47
CA ASN A 16 -9.48 127.33 48.78
C ASN A 16 -10.61 128.34 49.06
N PHE A 17 -11.43 128.06 50.07
CA PHE A 17 -12.59 128.89 50.45
C PHE A 17 -12.29 130.37 50.70
N ARG A 18 -11.03 130.73 50.96
CA ARG A 18 -10.61 132.12 51.26
C ARG A 18 -10.06 132.86 50.05
N THR A 19 -9.61 132.15 49.00
CA THR A 19 -8.95 132.77 47.83
C THR A 19 -9.56 132.37 46.49
N GLY A 20 -10.47 131.39 46.46
CA GLY A 20 -11.10 130.86 45.23
C GLY A 20 -10.12 130.15 44.29
N LYS A 21 -8.87 129.94 44.72
CA LYS A 21 -7.82 129.31 43.92
C LYS A 21 -7.67 127.84 44.30
N THR A 22 -7.38 127.00 43.32
CA THR A 22 -7.11 125.58 43.54
C THR A 22 -5.85 125.38 44.38
N MET A 23 -5.94 124.54 45.40
CA MET A 23 -4.81 124.16 46.24
C MET A 23 -3.82 123.30 45.45
N ALA A 24 -2.62 123.83 45.25
CA ALA A 24 -1.56 123.17 44.48
C ALA A 24 -1.25 121.76 45.00
N GLU A 25 -1.21 121.56 46.31
CA GLU A 25 -0.93 120.25 46.93
C GLU A 25 -1.92 119.15 46.54
N LYS A 26 -3.22 119.48 46.45
CA LYS A 26 -4.23 118.51 46.03
C LYS A 26 -4.10 118.16 44.55
N MET A 27 -3.79 119.15 43.71
CA MET A 27 -3.52 118.93 42.27
C MET A 27 -2.29 118.05 42.06
N VAL A 28 -1.20 118.33 42.78
CA VAL A 28 0.03 117.52 42.74
C VAL A 28 -0.26 116.08 43.17
N ARG A 29 -0.97 115.89 44.29
CA ARG A 29 -1.33 114.55 44.78
C ARG A 29 -2.16 113.75 43.78
N TYR A 30 -3.16 114.38 43.14
CA TYR A 30 -3.98 113.71 42.12
C TYR A 30 -3.14 113.31 40.90
N MET A 31 -2.24 114.17 40.44
CA MET A 31 -1.35 113.85 39.32
C MET A 31 -0.37 112.73 39.69
N GLU A 32 0.20 112.74 40.89
CA GLU A 32 1.06 111.68 41.41
C GLU A 32 0.32 110.34 41.49
N GLU A 33 -0.93 110.33 41.95
CA GLU A 33 -1.74 109.12 42.05
C GLU A 33 -2.08 108.55 40.66
N LYS A 34 -2.45 109.40 39.69
CA LYS A 34 -2.69 108.96 38.31
C LYS A 34 -1.41 108.50 37.61
N LEU A 35 -0.27 109.14 37.86
CA LEU A 35 1.03 108.68 37.37
C LEU A 35 1.38 107.31 37.96
N ARG A 36 1.26 107.14 39.28
CA ARG A 36 1.52 105.86 39.96
C ARG A 36 0.60 104.73 39.44
N ALA A 37 -0.67 105.02 39.18
CA ALA A 37 -1.60 104.06 38.59
C ALA A 37 -1.20 103.65 37.16
N LYS A 38 -0.75 104.62 36.34
CA LYS A 38 -0.22 104.33 35.01
C LYS A 38 1.08 103.52 35.07
N ASP A 39 2.00 103.87 35.95
CA ASP A 39 3.25 103.13 36.14
C ASP A 39 3.00 101.67 36.53
N ALA A 40 2.02 101.41 37.40
CA ALA A 40 1.61 100.05 37.76
C ALA A 40 1.07 99.24 36.56
N ILE A 41 0.30 99.89 35.68
CA ILE A 41 -0.20 99.25 34.45
C ILE A 41 0.95 98.98 33.47
N VAL A 42 1.86 99.93 33.30
CA VAL A 42 3.05 99.78 32.44
C VAL A 42 3.88 98.59 32.90
N GLU A 43 4.16 98.48 34.20
CA GLU A 43 4.96 97.38 34.74
C GLU A 43 4.24 96.03 34.56
N LYS A 44 2.93 95.98 34.80
CA LYS A 44 2.11 94.78 34.55
C LYS A 44 2.17 94.34 33.08
N LEU A 45 2.05 95.28 32.14
CA LEU A 45 2.13 94.99 30.71
C LEU A 45 3.54 94.54 30.30
N ARG A 46 4.58 95.16 30.87
CA ARG A 46 5.98 94.79 30.64
C ARG A 46 6.26 93.35 31.06
N LEU A 47 5.83 92.96 32.27
CA LEU A 47 5.96 91.60 32.78
C LEU A 47 5.21 90.59 31.90
N LYS A 48 3.96 90.91 31.53
CA LYS A 48 3.15 90.03 30.66
C LYS A 48 3.79 89.85 29.27
N ASN A 49 4.35 90.93 28.70
CA ASN A 49 5.06 90.87 27.42
C ASN A 49 6.30 89.99 27.52
N ALA A 50 7.10 90.13 28.59
CA ALA A 50 8.27 89.29 28.83
C ALA A 50 7.90 87.79 28.96
N THR A 51 6.83 87.48 29.70
CA THR A 51 6.34 86.09 29.82
C THR A 51 5.89 85.52 28.48
N LEU A 52 5.09 86.27 27.71
CA LEU A 52 4.61 85.83 26.40
C LEU A 52 5.76 85.63 25.41
N LYS A 53 6.77 86.50 25.44
CA LYS A 53 7.97 86.37 24.61
C LYS A 53 8.75 85.10 24.93
N SER A 54 8.92 84.79 26.22
CA SER A 54 9.58 83.54 26.66
C SER A 54 8.77 82.30 26.26
N GLN A 55 7.43 82.35 26.40
CA GLN A 55 6.56 81.25 25.96
C GLN A 55 6.63 81.03 24.44
N ALA A 56 6.60 82.10 23.65
CA ALA A 56 6.73 82.02 22.20
C ALA A 56 8.06 81.40 21.79
N GLN A 57 9.17 81.82 22.40
CA GLN A 57 10.50 81.22 22.15
C GLN A 57 10.55 79.73 22.52
N LYS A 58 9.91 79.34 23.63
CA LYS A 58 9.85 77.93 24.04
C LYS A 58 9.05 77.08 23.05
N ILE A 59 7.92 77.58 22.57
CA ILE A 59 7.09 76.89 21.58
C ILE A 59 7.84 76.78 20.24
N ASP A 60 8.50 77.83 19.79
CA ASP A 60 9.30 77.82 18.55
C ASP A 60 10.45 76.80 18.62
N ALA A 61 11.15 76.74 19.76
CA ALA A 61 12.20 75.74 19.99
C ALA A 61 11.65 74.31 20.00
N GLN A 62 10.48 74.08 20.59
CA GLN A 62 9.81 72.78 20.58
C GLN A 62 9.35 72.38 19.16
N LEU A 63 8.89 73.34 18.36
CA LEU A 63 8.50 73.10 16.98
C LEU A 63 9.70 72.65 16.14
N ARG A 64 10.81 73.41 16.19
CA ARG A 64 12.06 73.06 15.50
C ARG A 64 12.58 71.69 15.89
N GLN A 65 12.59 71.36 17.19
CA GLN A 65 13.02 70.05 17.67
C GLN A 65 12.15 68.92 17.11
N LYS A 66 10.83 69.14 16.97
CA LYS A 66 9.92 68.13 16.39
C LYS A 66 10.08 67.99 14.88
N GLU A 67 10.31 69.09 14.17
CA GLU A 67 10.56 69.09 12.72
C GLU A 67 11.88 68.36 12.40
N GLU A 68 12.95 68.64 13.13
CA GLU A 68 14.25 67.95 12.96
C GLU A 68 14.18 66.45 13.28
N MET A 69 13.31 66.03 14.18
CA MET A 69 13.14 64.62 14.56
C MET A 69 12.20 63.85 13.62
N GLY A 70 11.41 64.55 12.78
CA GLY A 70 10.26 63.98 12.05
C GLY A 70 10.51 63.58 10.60
N ASP A 71 11.28 64.35 9.82
CA ASP A 71 11.01 64.40 8.37
C ASP A 71 11.81 63.44 7.47
N ALA A 72 13.00 62.99 7.85
CA ALA A 72 13.83 62.16 6.98
C ALA A 72 14.16 60.77 7.55
N LEU A 73 14.37 60.67 8.86
CA LEU A 73 14.83 59.42 9.49
C LEU A 73 13.71 58.36 9.53
N HIS A 74 12.49 58.74 9.95
CA HIS A 74 11.35 57.82 10.05
C HIS A 74 10.86 57.28 8.70
N TYR A 75 10.91 58.08 7.63
CA TYR A 75 10.44 57.64 6.31
C TYR A 75 11.37 56.59 5.70
N ILE A 76 12.69 56.81 5.80
CA ILE A 76 13.70 55.85 5.32
C ILE A 76 13.62 54.56 6.15
N ASP A 77 13.52 54.67 7.48
CA ASP A 77 13.39 53.51 8.36
C ASP A 77 12.13 52.70 8.05
N PHE A 78 11.00 53.38 7.79
CA PHE A 78 9.76 52.71 7.43
C PHE A 78 9.86 51.98 6.08
N HIS A 79 10.46 52.62 5.07
CA HIS A 79 10.70 51.98 3.78
C HIS A 79 11.67 50.81 3.90
N GLN A 80 12.73 50.95 4.70
CA GLN A 80 13.67 49.88 4.98
C GLN A 80 12.95 48.67 5.60
N LEU A 81 12.09 48.90 6.59
CA LEU A 81 11.30 47.84 7.23
C LEU A 81 10.31 47.19 6.25
N GLN A 82 9.75 47.96 5.32
CA GLN A 82 8.88 47.45 4.27
C GLN A 82 9.64 46.60 3.24
N ILE A 83 10.87 46.99 2.88
CA ILE A 83 11.75 46.23 2.00
C ILE A 83 12.15 44.91 2.67
N GLU A 84 12.57 44.95 3.93
CA GLU A 84 12.95 43.76 4.70
C GLU A 84 11.78 42.80 4.83
N ASN A 85 10.58 43.29 5.15
CA ASN A 85 9.39 42.45 5.25
C ASN A 85 9.10 41.75 3.90
N LYS A 86 9.15 42.48 2.78
CA LYS A 86 9.00 41.88 1.45
C LYS A 86 10.06 40.82 1.16
N GLN A 87 11.32 41.06 1.54
CA GLN A 87 12.40 40.08 1.37
C GLN A 87 12.17 38.83 2.23
N TYR A 88 11.73 38.99 3.48
CA TYR A 88 11.41 37.85 4.35
C TYR A 88 10.23 37.03 3.83
N VAL A 89 9.18 37.69 3.33
CA VAL A 89 8.04 36.99 2.70
C VAL A 89 8.50 36.18 1.49
N ALA A 90 9.27 36.78 0.59
CA ALA A 90 9.81 36.06 -0.58
C ALA A 90 10.69 34.86 -0.16
N LYS A 91 11.48 35.02 0.90
CA LYS A 91 12.32 33.92 1.42
C LYS A 91 11.51 32.83 2.10
N ILE A 92 10.40 33.17 2.76
CA ILE A 92 9.46 32.20 3.32
C ILE A 92 8.77 31.42 2.19
N GLU A 93 8.33 32.10 1.13
CA GLU A 93 7.73 31.47 -0.05
C GLU A 93 8.72 30.50 -0.72
N GLU A 94 9.97 30.93 -0.95
CA GLU A 94 11.02 30.07 -1.51
C GLU A 94 11.26 28.81 -0.66
N ARG A 95 11.37 28.96 0.66
CA ARG A 95 11.56 27.82 1.58
C ARG A 95 10.33 26.92 1.63
N ASN A 96 9.12 27.47 1.53
CA ASN A 96 7.89 26.69 1.46
C ASN A 96 7.81 25.86 0.17
N ASP A 97 8.22 26.42 -0.96
CA ASP A 97 8.27 25.71 -2.24
C ASP A 97 9.31 24.57 -2.22
N GLU A 98 10.49 24.81 -1.64
CA GLU A 98 11.49 23.77 -1.40
C GLU A 98 10.95 22.66 -0.49
N LEU A 99 10.29 23.02 0.61
CA LEU A 99 9.69 22.07 1.54
C LEU A 99 8.60 21.24 0.86
N LEU A 100 7.77 21.85 0.01
CA LEU A 100 6.75 21.15 -0.75
C LEU A 100 7.35 20.15 -1.74
N LYS A 101 8.39 20.54 -2.49
CA LYS A 101 9.14 19.64 -3.40
C LYS A 101 9.76 18.48 -2.64
N LEU A 102 10.32 18.73 -1.46
CA LEU A 102 10.90 17.69 -0.63
C LEU A 102 9.83 16.70 -0.15
N LYS A 103 8.68 17.20 0.36
CA LYS A 103 7.55 16.36 0.78
C LYS A 103 7.05 15.47 -0.36
N GLN A 104 6.90 16.00 -1.57
CA GLN A 104 6.49 15.23 -2.73
C GLN A 104 7.51 14.14 -3.07
N THR A 105 8.80 14.49 -3.12
CA THR A 105 9.88 13.52 -3.40
C THR A 105 9.94 12.42 -2.35
N THR A 106 9.82 12.77 -1.06
CA THR A 106 9.75 11.79 0.03
C THR A 106 8.53 10.88 -0.10
N GLY A 107 7.35 11.43 -0.39
CA GLY A 107 6.14 10.64 -0.62
C GLY A 107 6.31 9.63 -1.76
N ASN A 108 6.83 10.08 -2.91
CA ASN A 108 7.11 9.22 -4.06
C ASN A 108 8.14 8.14 -3.73
N THR A 109 9.18 8.49 -2.96
CA THR A 109 10.22 7.54 -2.54
C THR A 109 9.65 6.45 -1.63
N VAL A 110 8.76 6.80 -0.71
CA VAL A 110 8.08 5.84 0.17
C VAL A 110 7.15 4.92 -0.63
N GLN A 111 6.40 5.47 -1.59
CA GLN A 111 5.56 4.67 -2.49
C GLN A 111 6.38 3.69 -3.30
N LEU A 112 7.48 4.14 -3.92
CA LEU A 112 8.39 3.28 -4.66
C LEU A 112 8.99 2.20 -3.75
N LEU A 113 9.46 2.57 -2.56
CA LEU A 113 10.00 1.62 -1.59
C LEU A 113 8.98 0.55 -1.21
N ASN A 114 7.73 0.92 -0.96
CA ASN A 114 6.66 -0.04 -0.66
C ASN A 114 6.38 -0.97 -1.85
N SER A 115 6.37 -0.44 -3.07
CA SER A 115 6.21 -1.26 -4.28
C SER A 115 7.35 -2.27 -4.46
N LEU A 116 8.60 -1.86 -4.16
CA LEU A 116 9.77 -2.74 -4.21
C LEU A 116 9.75 -3.78 -3.10
N LYS A 117 9.32 -3.42 -1.89
CA LYS A 117 9.10 -4.38 -0.79
C LYS A 117 8.07 -5.44 -1.16
N GLN A 118 6.96 -5.04 -1.78
CA GLN A 118 5.95 -6.00 -2.23
C GLN A 118 6.52 -6.96 -3.26
N LYS A 119 7.17 -6.44 -4.32
CA LYS A 119 7.83 -7.28 -5.34
C LYS A 119 8.87 -8.23 -4.75
N LEU A 120 9.63 -7.76 -3.76
CA LEU A 120 10.60 -8.59 -3.07
C LEU A 120 9.93 -9.75 -2.32
N ASN A 121 8.83 -9.48 -1.60
CA ASN A 121 8.07 -10.52 -0.92
C ASN A 121 7.48 -11.53 -1.92
N ASP A 122 6.89 -11.06 -3.01
CA ASP A 122 6.35 -11.94 -4.05
C ASP A 122 7.43 -12.88 -4.61
N LEU A 123 8.64 -12.36 -4.87
CA LEU A 123 9.80 -13.15 -5.33
C LEU A 123 10.32 -14.12 -4.26
N ILE A 124 10.25 -13.75 -2.98
CA ILE A 124 10.61 -14.64 -1.87
C ILE A 124 9.63 -15.81 -1.81
N ASP A 125 8.33 -15.54 -1.89
CA ASP A 125 7.28 -16.55 -1.87
C ASP A 125 7.40 -17.50 -3.07
N GLU A 126 7.64 -16.95 -4.27
CA GLU A 126 7.92 -17.73 -5.48
C GLU A 126 9.17 -18.60 -5.32
N SER A 127 10.25 -18.06 -4.75
CA SER A 127 11.48 -18.82 -4.49
C SER A 127 11.26 -19.97 -3.51
N VAL A 128 10.47 -19.76 -2.45
CA VAL A 128 10.09 -20.82 -1.51
C VAL A 128 9.28 -21.90 -2.21
N TRP A 129 8.30 -21.50 -3.03
CA TRP A 129 7.49 -22.44 -3.80
C TRP A 129 8.34 -23.25 -4.79
N LEU A 130 9.20 -22.60 -5.57
CA LEU A 130 10.10 -23.25 -6.52
C LEU A 130 11.06 -24.24 -5.83
N ARG A 131 11.57 -23.90 -4.64
CA ARG A 131 12.42 -24.82 -3.86
C ARG A 131 11.65 -26.07 -3.43
N ALA A 132 10.39 -25.92 -3.01
CA ALA A 132 9.54 -27.05 -2.67
C ALA A 132 9.25 -27.92 -3.92
N GLU A 133 8.91 -27.29 -5.04
CA GLU A 133 8.68 -27.98 -6.32
C GLU A 133 9.93 -28.76 -6.77
N ILE A 134 11.12 -28.14 -6.73
CA ILE A 134 12.38 -28.81 -7.05
C ILE A 134 12.57 -30.04 -6.16
N LYS A 135 12.35 -29.92 -4.85
CA LYS A 135 12.47 -31.04 -3.91
C LYS A 135 11.53 -32.19 -4.29
N THR A 136 10.25 -31.90 -4.56
CA THR A 136 9.28 -32.95 -4.95
C THR A 136 9.66 -33.62 -6.27
N ARG A 137 10.17 -32.86 -7.25
CA ARG A 137 10.65 -33.41 -8.53
C ARG A 137 11.88 -34.27 -8.37
N MET A 138 12.80 -33.91 -7.48
CA MET A 138 13.96 -34.74 -7.16
C MET A 138 13.53 -36.08 -6.56
N GLU A 139 12.61 -36.06 -5.58
CA GLU A 139 12.06 -37.28 -4.98
C GLU A 139 11.35 -38.18 -6.00
N LEU A 140 10.60 -37.59 -6.95
CA LEU A 140 9.97 -38.33 -8.04
C LEU A 140 11.03 -38.92 -8.99
N ASN A 141 12.08 -38.15 -9.33
CA ASN A 141 13.15 -38.63 -10.20
C ASN A 141 13.88 -39.83 -9.59
N ASP A 142 14.13 -39.79 -8.28
CA ASP A 142 14.76 -40.90 -7.57
C ASP A 142 13.89 -42.16 -7.56
N LYS A 143 12.56 -42.02 -7.41
CA LYS A 143 11.62 -43.16 -7.57
C LYS A 143 11.65 -43.75 -8.96
N VAL A 144 11.57 -42.91 -10.00
CA VAL A 144 11.62 -43.36 -11.40
C VAL A 144 12.96 -44.04 -11.71
N ARG A 145 14.08 -43.53 -11.17
CA ARG A 145 15.39 -44.18 -11.30
C ARG A 145 15.40 -45.57 -10.65
N ALA A 146 14.85 -45.69 -9.45
CA ALA A 146 14.75 -46.98 -8.76
C ALA A 146 13.88 -47.99 -9.53
N GLU A 147 12.74 -47.56 -10.07
CA GLU A 147 11.89 -48.40 -10.93
C GLU A 147 12.63 -48.81 -12.21
N LEU A 148 13.33 -47.88 -12.86
CA LEU A 148 14.10 -48.19 -14.06
C LEU A 148 15.20 -49.21 -13.79
N THR A 149 15.90 -49.11 -12.65
CA THR A 149 16.89 -50.12 -12.25
C THR A 149 16.25 -51.49 -12.03
N ALA A 150 15.10 -51.54 -11.34
CA ALA A 150 14.38 -52.80 -11.11
C ALA A 150 13.93 -53.47 -12.43
N VAL A 151 13.35 -52.69 -13.35
CA VAL A 151 12.95 -53.17 -14.68
C VAL A 151 14.17 -53.64 -15.49
N THR A 152 15.31 -52.95 -15.38
CA THR A 152 16.54 -53.35 -16.06
C THR A 152 17.06 -54.69 -15.52
N ASP A 153 17.01 -54.89 -14.20
CA ASP A 153 17.37 -56.16 -13.56
C ASP A 153 16.41 -57.30 -13.93
N ASP A 154 15.11 -57.00 -14.04
CA ASP A 154 14.09 -57.95 -14.52
C ASP A 154 14.36 -58.37 -15.97
N ILE A 155 14.60 -57.40 -16.87
CA ILE A 155 14.96 -57.69 -18.27
C ILE A 155 16.23 -58.54 -18.34
N ALA A 156 17.23 -58.25 -17.50
CA ALA A 156 18.46 -59.03 -17.45
C ALA A 156 18.22 -60.47 -16.96
N ARG A 157 17.34 -60.66 -15.97
CA ARG A 157 16.91 -61.98 -15.49
C ARG A 157 16.15 -62.75 -16.57
N ASP A 158 15.19 -62.12 -17.21
CA ASP A 158 14.38 -62.73 -18.27
C ASP A 158 15.25 -63.10 -19.48
N SER A 159 16.19 -62.24 -19.88
CA SER A 159 17.14 -62.52 -20.96
C SER A 159 18.03 -63.73 -20.64
N LYS A 160 18.56 -63.82 -19.41
CA LYS A 160 19.31 -65.01 -18.95
C LYS A 160 18.45 -66.26 -18.92
N GLY A 161 17.20 -66.15 -18.45
CA GLY A 161 16.22 -67.25 -18.46
C GLY A 161 15.97 -67.75 -19.87
N LEU A 162 15.68 -66.84 -20.81
CA LEU A 162 15.45 -67.17 -22.22
C LEU A 162 16.68 -67.85 -22.85
N HIS A 163 17.88 -67.35 -22.57
CA HIS A 163 19.11 -67.97 -23.06
C HIS A 163 19.32 -69.38 -22.49
N GLY A 164 19.05 -69.59 -21.20
CA GLY A 164 19.09 -70.91 -20.55
C GLY A 164 18.05 -71.89 -21.11
N LEU A 165 16.82 -71.44 -21.35
CA LEU A 165 15.78 -72.27 -21.98
C LEU A 165 16.13 -72.60 -23.43
N SER A 166 16.71 -71.67 -24.19
CA SER A 166 17.17 -71.93 -25.56
C SER A 166 18.32 -72.93 -25.59
N ALA A 167 19.25 -72.87 -24.62
CA ALA A 167 20.33 -73.86 -24.49
C ALA A 167 19.77 -75.25 -24.14
N ASN A 168 18.81 -75.33 -23.22
CA ASN A 168 18.17 -76.61 -22.86
C ASN A 168 17.33 -77.18 -24.02
N LYS A 169 16.57 -76.35 -24.74
CA LYS A 169 15.83 -76.79 -25.94
C LYS A 169 16.74 -77.30 -27.05
N ALA A 170 17.91 -76.70 -27.26
CA ALA A 170 18.87 -77.18 -28.25
C ALA A 170 19.46 -78.56 -27.89
N VAL A 171 19.54 -78.89 -26.60
CA VAL A 171 19.93 -80.23 -26.13
C VAL A 171 18.77 -81.22 -26.29
N ASP A 172 17.53 -80.79 -26.03
CA ASP A 172 16.34 -81.65 -26.11
C ASP A 172 15.91 -81.97 -27.57
N ASP A 173 15.98 -81.00 -28.49
CA ASP A 173 15.69 -81.19 -29.93
C ASP A 173 16.63 -82.21 -30.59
N SER A 174 17.83 -82.42 -30.02
CA SER A 174 18.77 -83.42 -30.51
C SER A 174 18.45 -84.84 -30.04
N ASN A 175 17.64 -84.99 -28.98
CA ASN A 175 17.37 -86.25 -28.32
C ASN A 175 15.92 -86.75 -28.52
N ASP A 176 14.99 -85.87 -28.91
CA ASP A 176 13.55 -86.15 -29.02
C ASP A 176 13.01 -86.18 -30.47
N MET A 177 13.88 -86.32 -31.47
CA MET A 177 13.47 -86.55 -32.87
C MET A 177 13.04 -88.02 -33.03
N PRO A 178 11.74 -88.35 -33.17
CA PRO A 178 11.29 -89.74 -33.22
C PRO A 178 11.89 -90.43 -34.45
N GLN A 179 12.52 -91.58 -34.25
CA GLN A 179 13.12 -92.30 -35.37
C GLN A 179 12.01 -92.90 -36.24
N ILE A 180 12.32 -93.13 -37.52
CA ILE A 180 11.34 -93.67 -38.48
C ILE A 180 10.67 -94.96 -37.95
N LEU A 181 11.41 -95.77 -37.19
CA LEU A 181 10.91 -96.99 -36.56
C LEU A 181 9.85 -96.72 -35.49
N ASP A 182 9.98 -95.64 -34.71
CA ASP A 182 8.99 -95.25 -33.70
C ASP A 182 7.69 -94.82 -34.38
N PHE A 183 7.78 -94.09 -35.50
CA PHE A 183 6.62 -93.70 -36.29
C PHE A 183 5.93 -94.90 -36.94
N VAL A 184 6.71 -95.88 -37.41
CA VAL A 184 6.16 -97.13 -37.95
C VAL A 184 5.49 -97.95 -36.84
N GLY A 185 6.09 -98.01 -35.65
CA GLY A 185 5.53 -98.68 -34.48
C GLY A 185 4.20 -98.05 -34.04
N GLN A 186 4.16 -96.73 -33.88
CA GLN A 186 2.95 -95.98 -33.55
C GLN A 186 1.86 -96.16 -34.61
N LYS A 187 2.25 -96.24 -35.90
CA LYS A 187 1.29 -96.46 -36.99
C LYS A 187 0.75 -97.90 -37.01
N ALA A 188 1.56 -98.89 -36.68
CA ALA A 188 1.11 -100.28 -36.52
C ALA A 188 0.12 -100.40 -35.35
N GLU A 189 0.46 -99.81 -34.21
CA GLU A 189 -0.42 -99.77 -33.03
C GLU A 189 -1.74 -99.07 -33.34
N MET A 190 -1.71 -97.98 -34.11
CA MET A 190 -2.91 -97.29 -34.58
C MET A 190 -3.80 -98.20 -35.44
N TYR A 191 -3.23 -99.00 -36.35
CA TYR A 191 -4.01 -99.94 -37.15
C TYR A 191 -4.60 -101.09 -36.33
N ASP A 192 -3.84 -101.63 -35.37
CA ASP A 192 -4.32 -102.69 -34.47
C ASP A 192 -5.50 -102.19 -33.63
N LEU A 193 -5.39 -100.98 -33.06
CA LEU A 193 -6.46 -100.31 -32.31
C LEU A 193 -7.70 -100.06 -33.18
N VAL A 194 -7.54 -99.61 -34.42
CA VAL A 194 -8.66 -99.42 -35.37
C VAL A 194 -9.37 -100.75 -35.65
N GLN A 195 -8.61 -101.82 -35.86
CA GLN A 195 -9.19 -103.14 -36.09
C GLN A 195 -9.91 -103.67 -34.84
N GLU A 196 -9.38 -103.39 -33.64
CA GLU A 196 -10.01 -103.75 -32.39
C GLU A 196 -11.33 -103.01 -32.17
N VAL A 197 -11.36 -101.70 -32.46
CA VAL A 197 -12.58 -100.88 -32.43
C VAL A 197 -13.65 -101.45 -33.38
N ALA A 198 -13.29 -101.76 -34.63
CA ALA A 198 -14.23 -102.33 -35.60
C ALA A 198 -14.79 -103.70 -35.17
N ASN A 199 -13.96 -104.52 -34.50
CA ASN A 199 -14.40 -105.79 -33.93
C ASN A 199 -15.38 -105.59 -32.77
N TYR A 200 -15.14 -104.62 -31.90
CA TYR A 200 -16.07 -104.28 -30.82
C TYR A 200 -17.39 -103.71 -31.34
N GLU A 201 -17.36 -102.83 -32.35
CA GLU A 201 -18.56 -102.31 -33.00
C GLU A 201 -19.44 -103.44 -33.56
N ARG A 202 -18.84 -104.42 -34.25
CA ARG A 202 -19.59 -105.57 -34.78
C ARG A 202 -20.16 -106.47 -33.66
N LYS A 203 -19.43 -106.64 -32.55
CA LYS A 203 -19.95 -107.37 -31.37
C LYS A 203 -21.13 -106.64 -30.73
N VAL A 204 -21.07 -105.31 -30.63
CA VAL A 204 -22.18 -104.49 -30.12
C VAL A 204 -23.41 -104.61 -31.02
N GLU A 205 -23.24 -104.53 -32.34
CA GLU A 205 -24.34 -104.66 -33.30
C GLU A 205 -25.06 -106.03 -33.20
N ILE A 206 -24.29 -107.12 -33.09
CA ILE A 206 -24.85 -108.47 -32.88
C ILE A 206 -25.61 -108.55 -31.55
N ALA A 207 -25.05 -107.99 -30.48
CA ALA A 207 -25.68 -107.98 -29.16
C ALA A 207 -26.98 -107.16 -29.16
N GLU A 208 -27.02 -106.01 -29.85
CA GLU A 208 -28.23 -105.20 -30.03
C GLU A 208 -29.30 -105.93 -30.83
N MET A 209 -28.94 -106.60 -31.92
CA MET A 209 -29.90 -107.37 -32.71
C MET A 209 -30.48 -108.54 -31.92
N ALA A 210 -29.64 -109.25 -31.14
CA ALA A 210 -30.10 -110.31 -30.25
C ALA A 210 -31.03 -109.77 -29.15
N ALA A 211 -30.71 -108.61 -28.56
CA ALA A 211 -31.56 -107.96 -27.56
C ALA A 211 -32.91 -107.51 -28.16
N LYS A 212 -32.91 -106.91 -29.36
CA LYS A 212 -34.15 -106.52 -30.07
C LYS A 212 -35.03 -107.73 -30.40
N LYS A 213 -34.43 -108.84 -30.85
CA LYS A 213 -35.15 -110.10 -31.10
C LYS A 213 -35.78 -110.65 -29.81
N LYS A 214 -35.01 -110.72 -28.73
CA LYS A 214 -35.50 -111.18 -27.42
C LYS A 214 -36.62 -110.29 -26.87
N ALA A 215 -36.49 -108.97 -26.99
CA ALA A 215 -37.53 -108.02 -26.58
C ALA A 215 -38.82 -108.18 -27.40
N ARG A 216 -38.71 -108.43 -28.72
CA ARG A 216 -39.86 -108.72 -29.58
C ARG A 216 -40.56 -110.01 -29.17
N ASP A 217 -39.79 -111.07 -28.91
CA ASP A 217 -40.33 -112.38 -28.53
C ASP A 217 -41.01 -112.31 -27.15
N GLN A 218 -40.45 -111.55 -26.20
CA GLN A 218 -41.08 -111.28 -24.89
C GLN A 218 -42.38 -110.45 -25.02
N ARG A 219 -42.43 -109.46 -25.92
CA ARG A 219 -43.64 -108.66 -26.17
C ARG A 219 -44.77 -109.50 -26.78
N LEU A 220 -44.44 -110.43 -27.67
CA LEU A 220 -45.39 -111.40 -28.23
C LEU A 220 -45.95 -112.34 -27.15
N GLN A 221 -45.11 -112.82 -26.22
CA GLN A 221 -45.56 -113.64 -25.09
C GLN A 221 -46.46 -112.87 -24.10
N GLN A 222 -46.19 -111.59 -23.85
CA GLN A 222 -47.04 -110.75 -23.01
C GLN A 222 -48.43 -110.48 -23.63
N LEU A 223 -48.51 -110.31 -24.96
CA LEU A 223 -49.78 -110.12 -25.65
C LEU A 223 -50.63 -111.40 -25.67
N GLN A 224 -50.01 -112.57 -25.80
CA GLN A 224 -50.71 -113.86 -25.73
C GLN A 224 -51.24 -114.16 -24.32
N THR A 225 -50.55 -113.73 -23.27
CA THR A 225 -50.99 -113.93 -21.88
C THR A 225 -52.08 -112.94 -21.46
N GLN A 226 -52.09 -111.71 -21.99
CA GLN A 226 -53.19 -110.75 -21.76
C GLN A 226 -54.51 -111.15 -22.44
N HIS A 227 -54.45 -111.84 -23.60
CA HIS A 227 -55.67 -112.28 -24.30
C HIS A 227 -56.39 -113.45 -23.61
N VAL A 228 -55.71 -114.17 -22.70
CA VAL A 228 -56.27 -115.27 -21.90
C VAL A 228 -56.82 -114.77 -20.54
N ALA A 229 -56.50 -113.54 -20.13
CA ALA A 229 -56.93 -112.96 -18.85
C ALA A 229 -58.18 -112.05 -18.94
N LEU A 230 -58.73 -111.82 -20.15
CA LEU A 230 -59.86 -110.89 -20.39
C LEU A 230 -61.03 -111.52 -21.18
N GLY A 231 -61.15 -112.84 -21.21
CA GLY A 231 -62.33 -113.59 -21.69
C GLY A 231 -62.74 -114.62 -20.66
#